data_AF-A0A3D6CK00-F1
#
_entry.id   AF-A0A3D6CK00-F1
#
_cell.length_a   1.000
_cell.length_b   1.000
_cell.length_c   1.000
_cell.angle_alpha   90.00
_cell.angle_beta   90.00
_cell.angle_gamma   90.00
#
_symmetry.space_group_name_H-M   'P 1'
#
loop_
_entity.id
_entity.type
_entity.pdbx_description
1 polymer ?
#
loop_
_entity_poly.entity_id
_entity_poly.type
_entity_poly.pdbx_seq_one_letter_code
_entity_poly.pdbx_strand_id
1 'polypeptide(L)'
;MSETKKIARTRAQESTNAIEKLYISMRHLFSRGFYKPMGISGETLRKSLLLLRPEIYGSIAEQRIELSGLTYVIERLPEGIEECQFINLTADEGYKNSHFKSIIPPKRRRNCYRIDKDQMNIEITRG
;
A
#
# COMPACT_ATOMS: atom_id res chain seq x y z
N MET A 1 26.44 -23.96 -32.81
CA MET A 1 25.41 -23.02 -32.31
C MET A 1 25.25 -23.31 -30.83
N SER A 2 25.78 -22.46 -29.95
CA SER A 2 25.68 -22.62 -28.51
C SER A 2 24.27 -22.30 -28.06
N GLU A 3 23.56 -23.30 -27.54
CA GLU A 3 22.25 -23.08 -26.91
C GLU A 3 22.40 -22.12 -25.74
N THR A 4 21.79 -20.95 -25.86
CA THR A 4 21.73 -19.97 -24.79
C THR A 4 20.85 -20.55 -23.68
N LYS A 5 21.47 -21.13 -22.64
CA LYS A 5 20.78 -21.59 -21.43
C LYS A 5 20.00 -20.40 -20.86
N LYS A 6 18.69 -20.35 -21.09
CA LYS A 6 17.82 -19.38 -20.41
C LYS A 6 17.84 -19.73 -18.93
N ILE A 7 18.61 -18.97 -18.15
CA ILE A 7 18.59 -19.07 -16.69
C ILE A 7 17.17 -18.72 -16.27
N ALA A 8 16.41 -19.72 -15.81
CA ALA A 8 15.08 -19.52 -15.27
C ALA A 8 15.20 -18.60 -14.05
N ARG A 9 14.39 -17.54 -14.01
CA ARG A 9 14.41 -16.60 -12.89
C ARG A 9 13.93 -17.31 -11.63
N THR A 10 14.58 -17.00 -10.51
CA THR A 10 14.12 -17.51 -9.23
C THR A 10 12.88 -16.74 -8.77
N ARG A 11 12.01 -17.38 -8.00
CA ARG A 11 10.83 -16.72 -7.41
C ARG A 11 11.19 -15.46 -6.62
N ALA A 12 12.35 -15.45 -5.95
CA ALA A 12 12.85 -14.28 -5.24
C ALA A 12 13.12 -13.11 -6.21
N GLN A 13 13.78 -13.36 -7.35
CA GLN A 13 14.01 -12.34 -8.37
C GLN A 13 12.71 -11.80 -8.98
N GLU A 14 11.72 -12.68 -9.20
CA GLU A 14 10.40 -12.28 -9.69
C GLU A 14 9.65 -11.40 -8.68
N SER A 15 9.76 -11.74 -7.39
CA SER A 15 9.15 -10.98 -6.30
C SER A 15 9.78 -9.59 -6.17
N THR A 16 11.12 -9.48 -6.20
CA THR A 16 11.81 -8.18 -6.16
C THR A 16 11.41 -7.30 -7.34
N ASN A 17 11.37 -7.87 -8.55
CA ASN A 17 10.94 -7.14 -9.75
C ASN A 17 9.47 -6.68 -9.65
N ALA A 18 8.59 -7.52 -9.09
CA ALA A 18 7.20 -7.16 -8.84
C ALA A 18 7.06 -5.98 -7.86
N ILE A 19 7.86 -5.97 -6.78
CA ILE A 19 7.88 -4.88 -5.79
C ILE A 19 8.34 -3.57 -6.45
N GLU A 20 9.44 -3.60 -7.21
CA GLU A 20 9.94 -2.42 -7.91
C GLU A 20 8.92 -1.87 -8.90
N LYS A 21 8.29 -2.74 -9.71
CA LYS A 21 7.24 -2.34 -10.64
C LYS A 21 6.03 -1.73 -9.95
N LEU A 22 5.60 -2.31 -8.83
CA LEU A 22 4.51 -1.77 -8.02
C LEU A 22 4.87 -0.37 -7.52
N TYR A 23 6.06 -0.21 -6.92
CA TYR A 23 6.51 1.08 -6.39
C TYR A 23 6.56 2.16 -7.47
N ILE A 24 7.17 1.87 -8.62
CA ILE A 24 7.26 2.81 -9.75
C ILE A 24 5.85 3.17 -10.26
N SER A 25 4.99 2.16 -10.48
CA SER A 25 3.63 2.37 -10.96
C SER A 25 2.79 3.20 -10.00
N MET A 26 2.87 2.91 -8.70
CA MET A 26 2.19 3.67 -7.65
C MET A 26 2.68 5.12 -7.62
N ARG A 27 4.00 5.35 -7.68
CA ARG A 27 4.56 6.70 -7.71
C ARG A 27 4.04 7.52 -8.90
N HIS A 28 3.97 6.91 -10.09
CA HIS A 28 3.38 7.56 -11.25
C HIS A 28 1.89 7.87 -11.07
N LEU A 29 1.12 6.97 -10.45
CA LEU A 29 -0.30 7.22 -10.15
C LEU A 29 -0.48 8.36 -9.15
N PHE A 30 0.33 8.41 -8.10
CA PHE A 30 0.34 9.50 -7.13
C PHE A 30 0.66 10.84 -7.80
N SER A 31 1.71 10.91 -8.63
CA SER A 31 2.04 12.13 -9.37
C SER A 31 0.95 12.57 -10.34
N ARG A 32 0.16 11.62 -10.86
CA ARG A 32 -0.93 11.91 -11.79
C ARG A 32 -2.20 12.41 -11.09
N GLY A 33 -2.40 12.09 -9.82
CA GLY A 33 -3.56 12.53 -9.03
C GLY A 33 -4.88 11.83 -9.36
N PHE A 34 -4.89 10.82 -10.23
CA PHE A 34 -6.07 9.97 -10.46
C PHE A 34 -5.70 8.55 -10.88
N TYR A 35 -6.58 7.60 -10.53
CA TYR A 35 -6.41 6.17 -10.80
C TYR A 35 -7.65 5.57 -11.46
N LYS A 36 -7.46 4.81 -12.55
CA LYS A 36 -8.52 4.02 -13.20
C LYS A 36 -8.23 2.53 -13.01
N PRO A 37 -8.97 1.81 -12.15
CA PRO A 37 -8.71 0.40 -11.84
C PRO A 37 -8.74 -0.54 -13.05
N MET A 38 -9.61 -0.28 -14.02
CA MET A 38 -9.74 -1.09 -15.25
C MET A 38 -8.90 -0.56 -16.42
N GLY A 39 -8.01 0.41 -16.18
CA GLY A 39 -7.07 0.90 -17.20
C GLY A 39 -5.73 0.15 -17.19
N ILE A 40 -4.83 0.53 -18.10
CA ILE A 40 -3.49 -0.08 -18.25
C ILE A 40 -2.70 -0.07 -16.94
N SER A 41 -2.76 1.03 -16.18
CA SER A 41 -2.07 1.15 -14.89
C SER A 41 -2.65 0.21 -13.83
N GLY A 42 -3.98 0.06 -13.79
CA GLY A 42 -4.63 -0.85 -12.85
C GLY A 42 -4.38 -2.31 -13.19
N GLU A 43 -4.39 -2.66 -14.48
CA GLU A 43 -4.01 -4.02 -14.92
C GLU A 43 -2.55 -4.35 -14.58
N THR A 44 -1.65 -3.37 -14.72
CA THR A 44 -0.22 -3.52 -14.37
C THR A 44 -0.01 -3.74 -12.88
N LEU A 45 -0.71 -2.95 -12.04
CA LEU A 45 -0.71 -3.15 -10.59
C LEU A 45 -1.27 -4.53 -10.21
N ARG A 46 -2.40 -4.93 -10.81
CA ARG A 46 -3.03 -6.23 -10.54
C ARG A 46 -2.10 -7.40 -10.87
N LYS A 47 -1.45 -7.36 -12.04
CA LYS A 47 -0.48 -8.39 -12.45
C LYS A 47 0.70 -8.48 -11.48
N SER A 48 1.22 -7.33 -11.07
CA SER A 48 2.37 -7.30 -10.14
C SER A 48 1.98 -7.78 -8.74
N LEU A 49 0.78 -7.46 -8.26
CA LEU A 49 0.25 -7.99 -6.99
C LEU A 49 0.03 -9.52 -7.02
N LEU A 50 -0.55 -10.03 -8.12
CA LEU A 50 -0.75 -11.48 -8.30
C LEU A 50 0.57 -12.25 -8.41
N LEU A 51 1.62 -11.61 -8.94
CA LEU A 51 2.97 -12.18 -8.97
C LEU A 51 3.61 -12.17 -7.57
N LEU A 52 3.48 -11.05 -6.85
CA LEU A 52 4.07 -10.87 -5.52
C LEU A 52 3.43 -11.78 -4.47
N ARG A 53 2.13 -12.06 -4.58
CA ARG A 53 1.34 -12.87 -3.61
C ARG A 53 1.65 -12.52 -2.15
N PRO A 54 1.42 -11.26 -1.73
CA PRO A 54 1.76 -10.86 -0.36
C PRO A 54 1.00 -11.71 0.66
N GLU A 55 1.69 -12.14 1.72
CA GLU A 55 1.09 -12.98 2.76
C GLU A 55 -0.13 -12.32 3.42
N ILE A 56 -0.13 -10.98 3.51
CA ILE A 56 -1.25 -10.19 4.04
C ILE A 56 -2.55 -10.34 3.24
N TYR A 57 -2.48 -10.85 2.00
CA TYR A 57 -3.62 -11.08 1.12
C TYR A 57 -3.88 -12.56 0.86
N GLY A 58 -3.26 -13.48 1.62
CA GLY A 58 -3.60 -14.90 1.67
C GLY A 58 -3.81 -15.55 0.29
N SER A 59 -5.08 -15.76 -0.07
CA SER A 59 -5.51 -16.47 -1.28
C SER A 59 -5.69 -15.57 -2.51
N ILE A 60 -5.10 -14.37 -2.55
CA ILE A 60 -5.24 -13.40 -3.66
C ILE A 60 -4.96 -13.96 -5.08
N ALA A 61 -4.17 -15.03 -5.19
CA ALA A 61 -3.84 -15.68 -6.46
C ALA A 61 -4.82 -16.80 -6.87
N GLU A 62 -5.80 -17.11 -6.03
CA GLU A 62 -6.85 -18.10 -6.30
C GLU A 62 -8.05 -17.42 -6.97
N GLN A 63 -8.92 -18.21 -7.62
CA GLN A 63 -10.12 -17.69 -8.30
C GLN A 63 -11.25 -17.29 -7.32
N ARG A 64 -10.96 -17.20 -6.02
CA ARG A 64 -11.93 -16.86 -4.97
C ARG A 64 -11.87 -15.37 -4.64
N ILE A 65 -12.98 -14.83 -4.17
CA ILE A 65 -13.06 -13.44 -3.70
C ILE A 65 -12.34 -13.35 -2.34
N GLU A 66 -11.26 -12.57 -2.28
CA GLU A 66 -10.45 -12.36 -1.07
C GLU A 66 -11.06 -11.25 -0.18
N LEU A 67 -12.15 -11.57 0.51
CA LEU A 67 -12.84 -10.67 1.45
C LEU A 67 -12.03 -10.38 2.72
N SER A 68 -11.23 -11.35 3.19
CA SER A 68 -10.43 -11.22 4.41
C SER A 68 -9.31 -10.20 4.21
N GLY A 69 -8.61 -10.23 3.08
CA GLY A 69 -7.63 -9.22 2.71
C GLY A 69 -8.22 -7.81 2.60
N LEU A 70 -9.41 -7.66 2.02
CA LEU A 70 -10.07 -6.35 1.95
C LEU A 70 -10.45 -5.83 3.35
N THR A 71 -11.02 -6.70 4.19
CA THR A 71 -11.36 -6.38 5.57
C THR A 71 -10.11 -5.99 6.36
N TYR A 72 -9.01 -6.71 6.17
CA TYR A 72 -7.72 -6.42 6.81
C TYR A 72 -7.25 -4.99 6.55
N VAL A 73 -7.41 -4.50 5.32
CA VAL A 73 -7.01 -3.15 4.91
C VAL A 73 -7.96 -2.11 5.50
N ILE A 74 -9.27 -2.27 5.31
CA ILE A 74 -10.28 -1.28 5.74
C ILE A 74 -10.20 -1.06 7.26
N GLU A 75 -10.06 -2.12 8.05
CA GLU A 75 -9.99 -2.00 9.52
C GLU A 75 -8.70 -1.33 10.04
N ARG A 76 -7.71 -1.08 9.17
CA ARG A 76 -6.39 -0.52 9.53
C ARG A 76 -6.10 0.85 8.92
N LEU A 77 -6.91 1.30 7.98
CA LEU A 77 -6.79 2.64 7.41
C LEU A 77 -7.50 3.66 8.31
N PRO A 78 -6.90 4.84 8.54
CA PRO A 78 -7.58 5.96 9.18
C PRO A 78 -8.65 6.54 8.26
N GLU A 79 -9.75 6.98 8.86
CA GLU A 79 -10.82 7.68 8.17
C GLU A 79 -10.32 9.00 7.54
N GLY A 80 -10.72 9.29 6.30
CA GLY A 80 -10.31 10.50 5.58
C GLY A 80 -8.92 10.42 4.94
N ILE A 81 -8.26 9.25 4.93
CA ILE A 81 -6.96 9.08 4.26
C ILE A 81 -7.05 9.24 2.75
N GLU A 82 -8.20 8.95 2.18
CA GLU A 82 -8.53 9.09 0.77
C GLU A 82 -8.56 10.53 0.28
N GLU A 83 -8.76 11.48 1.19
CA GLU A 83 -8.78 12.92 0.89
C GLU A 83 -7.38 13.55 1.00
N CYS A 84 -6.41 12.84 1.58
CA CYS A 84 -5.05 13.34 1.77
C CYS A 84 -4.15 12.94 0.61
N GLN A 85 -3.42 13.91 0.06
CA GLN A 85 -2.38 13.69 -0.94
C GLN A 85 -1.06 13.23 -0.32
N PHE A 86 -0.76 13.68 0.90
CA PHE A 86 0.50 13.42 1.59
C PHE A 86 0.25 12.64 2.88
N ILE A 87 0.89 11.47 2.97
CA ILE A 87 0.86 10.61 4.17
C ILE A 87 2.26 10.56 4.73
N ASN A 88 2.45 11.14 5.91
CA ASN A 88 3.70 11.12 6.63
C ASN A 88 3.68 10.04 7.70
N LEU A 89 4.76 9.27 7.76
CA LEU A 89 4.95 8.20 8.72
C LEU A 89 5.93 8.69 9.77
N THR A 90 5.43 9.03 10.95
CA THR A 90 6.20 9.73 11.99
C THR A 90 6.30 8.89 13.27
N ALA A 91 7.23 9.27 14.15
CA ALA A 91 7.25 8.79 15.53
C ALA A 91 6.21 9.56 16.38
N ASP A 92 6.13 9.24 17.68
CA ASP A 92 5.34 10.02 18.64
C ASP A 92 5.99 11.41 18.84
N GLU A 93 5.58 12.37 18.00
CA GLU A 93 6.05 13.76 18.02
C GLU A 93 5.27 14.64 19.01
N GLY A 94 4.41 14.05 19.86
CA GLY A 94 3.65 14.80 20.86
C GLY A 94 2.41 15.51 20.32
N TYR A 95 1.93 15.16 19.11
CA TYR A 95 0.67 15.67 18.55
C TYR A 95 -0.55 15.41 19.46
N LYS A 96 -0.47 14.45 20.39
CA LYS A 96 -1.49 14.20 21.43
C LYS A 96 -1.81 15.44 22.26
N ASN A 97 -0.85 16.36 22.43
CA ASN A 97 -1.00 17.58 23.23
C ASN A 97 -1.34 18.82 22.37
N SER A 98 -1.55 18.62 21.08
CA SER A 98 -1.86 19.69 20.14
C SER A 98 -3.37 19.87 19.93
N HIS A 99 -3.75 20.80 19.04
CA HIS A 99 -5.15 21.02 18.66
C HIS A 99 -5.69 19.99 17.65
N PHE A 100 -4.86 19.06 17.15
CA PHE A 100 -5.29 18.10 16.14
C PHE A 100 -6.12 16.97 16.77
N LYS A 101 -7.24 16.63 16.13
CA LYS A 101 -8.08 15.49 16.53
C LYS A 101 -7.39 14.18 16.19
N SER A 102 -7.29 13.27 17.16
CA SER A 102 -6.76 11.93 16.93
C SER A 102 -7.78 11.05 16.21
N ILE A 103 -7.33 10.39 15.13
CA ILE A 103 -8.07 9.37 14.37
C ILE A 103 -7.38 8.03 14.64
N ILE A 104 -8.12 7.07 15.19
CA ILE A 104 -7.56 5.77 15.61
C ILE A 104 -8.24 4.66 14.82
N PRO A 105 -7.55 3.98 13.89
CA PRO A 105 -8.12 2.84 13.18
C PRO A 105 -8.40 1.66 14.14
N PRO A 106 -9.52 0.95 13.97
CA PRO A 106 -10.02 -0.02 14.95
C PRO A 106 -9.04 -1.17 15.23
N LYS A 107 -8.35 -1.68 14.20
CA LYS A 107 -7.39 -2.78 14.37
C LYS A 107 -5.93 -2.33 14.43
N ARG A 108 -5.58 -1.17 13.86
CA ARG A 108 -4.20 -0.65 13.91
C ARG A 108 -3.83 -0.11 15.29
N ARG A 109 -4.78 0.53 15.98
CA ARG A 109 -4.61 1.09 17.33
C ARG A 109 -3.42 2.05 17.46
N ARG A 110 -3.15 2.81 16.39
CA ARG A 110 -2.13 3.86 16.32
C ARG A 110 -2.81 5.19 16.02
N ASN A 111 -2.28 6.25 16.61
CA ASN A 111 -2.85 7.57 16.40
C ASN A 111 -2.47 8.08 15.02
N CYS A 112 -3.46 8.59 14.31
CA CYS A 112 -3.30 9.34 13.08
C CYS A 112 -3.83 10.75 13.33
N TYR A 113 -3.19 11.75 12.76
CA TYR A 113 -3.62 13.14 12.87
C TYR A 113 -3.72 13.74 11.49
N ARG A 114 -4.84 14.39 11.24
CA ARG A 114 -5.02 15.20 10.05
C ARG A 114 -4.46 16.59 10.34
N ILE A 115 -3.36 16.94 9.67
CA ILE A 115 -2.67 18.23 9.87
C ILE A 115 -3.40 19.32 9.08
N ASP A 116 -3.79 19.01 7.84
CA ASP A 116 -4.61 19.88 7.01
C ASP A 116 -5.47 19.05 6.02
N LYS A 117 -6.06 19.71 5.02
CA LYS A 117 -6.90 19.03 4.02
C LYS A 117 -6.14 17.96 3.21
N ASP A 118 -4.86 18.20 2.91
CA ASP A 118 -4.07 17.41 1.98
C ASP A 118 -3.05 16.50 2.72
N GLN A 119 -2.78 16.73 4.01
CA GLN A 119 -1.75 16.03 4.77
C GLN A 119 -2.29 15.27 5.99
N MET A 120 -1.86 14.00 6.10
CA MET A 120 -2.09 13.14 7.25
C MET A 120 -0.78 12.59 7.82
N ASN A 121 -0.62 12.66 9.14
CA ASN A 121 0.51 12.06 9.85
C ASN A 121 0.02 10.80 10.58
N ILE A 122 0.74 9.68 10.42
CA ILE A 122 0.44 8.39 11.03
C ILE A 122 1.61 8.01 11.95
N GLU A 123 1.33 7.86 13.25
CA GLU A 123 2.33 7.39 14.21
C GLU A 123 2.63 5.90 13.99
N ILE A 124 3.89 5.57 13.71
CA ILE A 124 4.33 4.17 13.56
C ILE A 124 4.94 3.63 14.86
N THR A 125 5.81 4.42 15.48
CA THR A 125 6.57 4.03 16.69
C THR A 125 6.15 4.85 17.89
N ARG A 126 6.40 4.35 19.11
CA ARG A 126 6.10 5.04 20.38
C ARG A 126 7.39 5.54 21.07
N GLY A 127 8.50 5.59 20.34
CA GLY A 127 9.84 5.46 20.92
C GLY A 127 10.26 3.99 20.96
#